data_AF-A0A914YVQ2-F1
#
_entry.id   AF-A0A914YVQ2-F1
#
_cell.length_a   1.000
_cell.length_b   1.000
_cell.length_c   1.000
_cell.angle_alpha   90.00
_cell.angle_beta   90.00
_cell.angle_gamma   90.00
#
_symmetry.space_group_name_H-M   'P 1'
#
loop_
_entity.id
_entity.type
_entity.pdbx_description
1 polymer ?
#
loop_
_entity_poly.entity_id
_entity_poly.type
_entity_poly.pdbx_seq_one_letter_code
_entity_poly.pdbx_strand_id
1 'polypeptide(L)'
;MQRKANSKPMKAIMQKILEYYQDWLSFIIFPEDLIINEPVEKWPLCDCLISFHATDFPLYKAIEYERLRRPYVINDLHRQYDLLDRRKVFRALARAGIAHPRHCVLIRDADGNGMSQ
;
A
#
# COMPACT_ATOMS: atom_id res chain seq x y z
N MET A 1 10.70 -3.88 -5.29
CA MET A 1 9.85 -2.69 -5.06
C MET A 1 10.30 -1.45 -5.86
N GLN A 2 11.61 -1.26 -6.08
CA GLN A 2 12.21 -0.17 -6.85
C GLN A 2 11.59 0.02 -8.24
N ARG A 3 11.19 -1.07 -8.90
CA ARG A 3 10.54 -1.01 -10.22
C ARG A 3 9.28 -0.13 -10.23
N LYS A 4 8.51 -0.07 -9.12
CA LYS A 4 7.30 0.75 -9.04
C LYS A 4 7.62 2.22 -8.79
N ALA A 5 8.46 2.51 -7.80
CA ALA A 5 8.87 3.87 -7.45
C ALA A 5 9.67 4.57 -8.59
N ASN A 6 10.46 3.80 -9.35
CA ASN A 6 11.23 4.31 -10.49
C ASN A 6 10.57 4.04 -11.86
N SER A 7 9.31 3.61 -11.87
CA SER A 7 8.59 3.35 -13.11
C SER A 7 8.42 4.64 -13.93
N LYS A 8 8.33 4.51 -15.26
CA LYS A 8 8.08 5.65 -16.17
C LYS A 8 6.82 6.45 -15.76
N PRO A 9 5.68 5.83 -15.42
CA PRO A 9 4.52 6.57 -14.93
C PRO A 9 4.78 7.31 -13.61
N MET A 10 5.44 6.68 -12.64
CA MET A 10 5.73 7.31 -11.36
C MET A 10 6.63 8.54 -11.54
N LYS A 11 7.69 8.44 -12.33
CA LYS A 11 8.57 9.57 -12.65
C LYS A 11 7.82 10.71 -13.32
N ALA A 12 6.92 10.41 -14.27
CA ALA A 12 6.11 11.43 -14.93
C ALA A 12 5.14 12.15 -13.97
N ILE A 13 4.51 11.41 -13.04
CA ILE A 13 3.64 12.00 -12.01
C ILE A 13 4.46 12.90 -11.07
N MET A 14 5.60 12.41 -10.58
CA MET A 14 6.46 13.18 -9.67
C MET A 14 7.02 14.44 -10.34
N GLN A 15 7.44 14.34 -11.60
CA GLN A 15 7.89 15.51 -12.37
C GLN A 15 6.79 16.56 -12.47
N LYS A 16 5.56 16.16 -12.83
CA LYS A 16 4.43 17.09 -12.88
C LYS A 16 4.13 17.73 -11.52
N ILE A 17 4.20 16.99 -10.43
CA ILE A 17 4.01 17.57 -9.09
C ILE A 17 5.05 18.66 -8.81
N LEU A 18 6.33 18.40 -9.12
CA LEU A 18 7.37 19.42 -8.96
C LEU A 18 7.18 20.63 -9.88
N GLU A 19 6.75 20.44 -11.13
CA GLU A 19 6.50 21.55 -12.07
C GLU A 19 5.54 22.61 -11.50
N TYR A 20 4.52 22.20 -10.74
CA TYR A 20 3.55 23.13 -10.14
C TYR A 20 3.86 23.53 -8.70
N TYR A 21 4.57 22.68 -7.94
CA TYR A 21 4.67 22.84 -6.48
C TYR A 21 6.10 22.80 -5.92
N GLN A 22 7.15 22.88 -6.74
CA GLN A 22 8.55 22.81 -6.29
C GLN A 22 8.92 23.80 -5.16
N ASP A 23 8.28 24.97 -5.10
CA ASP A 23 8.56 25.99 -4.08
C ASP A 23 7.99 25.61 -2.69
N TRP A 24 7.07 24.63 -2.63
CA TRP A 24 6.41 24.18 -1.40
C TRP A 24 6.65 22.70 -1.10
N LEU A 25 7.02 21.90 -2.09
CA LEU A 25 7.12 20.45 -1.99
C LEU A 25 8.43 19.94 -2.58
N SER A 26 9.01 18.97 -1.88
CA SER A 26 10.05 18.09 -2.39
C SER A 26 9.62 16.64 -2.17
N PHE A 27 10.22 15.70 -2.91
CA PHE A 27 9.97 14.28 -2.70
C PHE A 27 11.26 13.55 -2.40
N ILE A 28 11.15 12.49 -1.59
CA ILE A 28 12.24 11.59 -1.25
C ILE A 28 11.77 10.17 -1.57
N ILE A 29 12.51 9.47 -2.42
CA ILE A 29 12.26 8.05 -2.69
C ILE A 29 13.05 7.25 -1.67
N PHE A 30 12.35 6.50 -0.82
CA PHE A 30 13.00 5.67 0.19
C PHE A 30 13.71 4.51 -0.53
N PRO A 31 15.02 4.29 -0.28
CA PRO A 31 15.74 3.18 -0.89
C PRO A 31 15.13 1.83 -0.47
N GLU A 32 15.01 0.89 -1.41
CA GLU A 32 14.45 -0.43 -1.13
C GLU A 32 15.26 -1.21 -0.09
N ASP A 33 16.58 -1.13 -0.16
CA ASP A 33 17.48 -1.76 0.82
C ASP A 33 17.20 -1.26 2.25
N LEU A 34 17.02 0.06 2.41
CA LEU A 34 16.63 0.67 3.69
C LEU A 34 15.24 0.20 4.14
N ILE A 35 14.27 0.11 3.24
CA ILE A 35 12.92 -0.39 3.56
C ILE A 35 12.96 -1.83 4.07
N ILE A 36 13.78 -2.68 3.45
CA ILE A 36 13.85 -4.11 3.81
C ILE A 36 14.67 -4.29 5.09
N ASN A 37 15.90 -3.77 5.10
CA ASN A 37 16.93 -4.16 6.06
C ASN A 37 17.01 -3.26 7.29
N GLU A 38 16.61 -1.99 7.19
CA GLU A 38 16.78 -1.04 8.30
C GLU A 38 15.49 -0.85 9.10
N PRO A 39 15.57 -0.66 10.43
CA PRO A 39 14.41 -0.37 11.27
C PRO A 39 13.79 0.99 10.90
N VAL A 40 12.49 1.16 11.18
CA VAL A 40 11.69 2.30 10.69
C VAL A 40 12.14 3.66 11.24
N GLU A 41 12.84 3.68 12.36
CA GLU A 41 13.42 4.86 12.98
C GLU A 41 14.48 5.50 12.08
N LYS A 42 15.19 4.71 11.27
CA LYS A 42 16.24 5.17 10.36
C LYS A 42 15.71 5.63 9.00
N TRP A 43 14.41 5.46 8.74
CA TRP A 43 13.84 5.86 7.46
C TRP A 43 13.82 7.40 7.33
N PRO A 44 13.93 7.95 6.10
CA PRO A 44 13.86 9.39 5.89
C PRO A 44 12.56 9.96 6.46
N LEU A 45 12.60 11.18 6.99
CA LEU A 45 11.40 11.87 7.45
C LEU A 45 10.59 12.41 6.26
N CYS A 46 9.26 12.42 6.40
CA CYS A 46 8.37 13.08 5.46
C CYS A 46 7.10 13.56 6.16
N ASP A 47 6.53 14.67 5.66
CA ASP A 47 5.24 15.19 6.12
C ASP A 47 4.06 14.45 5.49
N CYS A 48 4.28 13.88 4.30
CA CYS A 48 3.30 13.15 3.51
C CYS A 48 3.90 11.82 3.04
N LEU A 49 3.15 10.72 3.19
CA LEU A 49 3.58 9.38 2.83
C LEU A 49 2.70 8.80 1.71
N ILE A 50 3.35 8.49 0.58
CA ILE A 50 2.77 7.70 -0.50
C ILE A 50 3.42 6.32 -0.44
N SER A 51 2.66 5.32 0.02
CA SER A 51 3.14 3.95 0.12
C SER A 51 2.05 2.99 -0.34
N PHE A 52 2.46 1.93 -1.04
CA PHE A 52 1.56 0.91 -1.58
C PHE A 52 2.27 -0.45 -1.61
N HIS A 53 1.52 -1.50 -1.29
CA HIS A 53 2.02 -2.86 -1.29
C HIS A 53 2.53 -3.30 -2.67
N ALA A 54 3.60 -4.07 -2.65
CA ALA A 54 4.14 -4.80 -3.79
C ALA A 54 4.62 -6.16 -3.30
N THR A 55 4.91 -7.08 -4.21
CA THR A 55 5.61 -8.32 -3.86
C THR A 55 6.87 -7.97 -3.06
N ASP A 56 7.04 -8.67 -1.93
CA ASP A 56 8.14 -8.52 -0.96
C ASP A 56 8.16 -7.20 -0.17
N PHE A 57 7.13 -6.33 -0.30
CA PHE A 57 7.05 -5.09 0.48
C PHE A 57 6.60 -5.36 1.93
N PRO A 58 7.39 -4.96 2.94
CA PRO A 58 7.03 -5.15 4.34
C PRO A 58 5.98 -4.12 4.78
N LEU A 59 4.72 -4.34 4.42
CA LEU A 59 3.60 -3.41 4.74
C LEU A 59 3.49 -3.12 6.25
N TYR A 60 3.80 -4.11 7.09
CA TYR A 60 3.82 -3.92 8.54
C TYR A 60 4.83 -2.85 8.99
N LYS A 61 6.01 -2.77 8.36
CA LYS A 61 7.00 -1.72 8.65
C LYS A 61 6.51 -0.34 8.21
N ALA A 62 5.80 -0.25 7.09
CA ALA A 62 5.21 1.01 6.67
C ALA A 62 4.15 1.51 7.67
N ILE A 63 3.33 0.62 8.22
CA ILE A 63 2.36 0.93 9.28
C ILE A 63 3.08 1.35 10.58
N GLU A 64 4.17 0.68 10.91
CA GLU A 64 4.98 1.06 12.07
C GLU A 64 5.61 2.46 11.91
N TYR A 65 6.13 2.76 10.72
CA TYR A 65 6.62 4.09 10.36
C TYR A 65 5.51 5.14 10.44
N GLU A 66 4.31 4.86 9.91
CA GLU A 66 3.13 5.73 10.03
C GLU A 66 2.82 6.03 11.50
N ARG A 67 2.78 5.00 12.35
CA ARG A 67 2.51 5.16 13.79
C ARG A 67 3.58 5.99 14.50
N LEU A 68 4.85 5.79 14.13
CA LEU A 68 6.00 6.48 14.72
C LEU A 68 6.07 7.95 14.31
N ARG A 69 5.91 8.24 13.02
CA ARG A 69 6.17 9.56 12.43
C ARG A 69 4.90 10.39 12.18
N ARG A 70 3.74 9.74 12.14
CA ARG A 70 2.42 10.34 11.88
C ARG A 70 2.38 11.28 10.65
N PRO A 71 2.91 10.87 9.49
CA PRO A 71 2.78 11.66 8.26
C PRO A 71 1.31 11.68 7.80
N TYR A 72 0.97 12.63 6.94
CA TYR A 72 -0.27 12.55 6.17
C TYR A 72 -0.20 11.38 5.17
N VAL A 73 -1.01 10.35 5.36
CA VAL A 73 -0.97 9.13 4.53
C VAL A 73 -1.95 9.25 3.37
N ILE A 74 -1.43 9.23 2.14
CA ILE A 74 -2.24 9.36 0.92
C ILE A 74 -3.04 8.09 0.64
N ASN A 75 -2.42 6.92 0.84
CA ASN A 75 -3.05 5.62 0.68
C ASN A 75 -3.07 4.91 2.02
N ASP A 76 -4.24 4.79 2.64
CA ASP A 76 -4.44 4.07 3.91
C ASP A 76 -3.72 2.71 3.87
N LEU A 77 -2.74 2.53 4.76
CA LEU A 77 -1.88 1.36 4.77
C LEU A 77 -2.61 0.11 5.26
N HIS A 78 -3.52 0.25 6.21
CA HIS A 78 -4.28 -0.86 6.78
C HIS A 78 -5.25 -1.46 5.75
N ARG A 79 -5.92 -0.61 4.97
CA ARG A 79 -6.83 -1.04 3.88
C ARG A 79 -6.11 -1.80 2.78
N GLN A 80 -4.80 -1.68 2.65
CA GLN A 80 -4.06 -2.46 1.66
C GLN A 80 -4.08 -3.96 1.96
N TYR A 81 -4.19 -4.39 3.23
CA TYR A 81 -4.43 -5.80 3.55
C TYR A 81 -5.79 -6.29 3.05
N ASP A 82 -6.80 -5.43 3.02
CA ASP A 82 -8.12 -5.78 2.50
C ASP A 82 -8.08 -6.00 0.99
N LEU A 83 -7.23 -5.26 0.28
CA LEU A 83 -7.03 -5.43 -1.16
C LEU A 83 -6.34 -6.77 -1.52
N LEU A 84 -5.64 -7.41 -0.58
CA LEU A 84 -5.02 -8.72 -0.77
C LEU A 84 -6.01 -9.88 -0.59
N ASP A 85 -7.19 -9.64 -0.01
CA ASP A 85 -8.24 -10.65 0.19
C ASP A 85 -9.47 -10.32 -0.65
N ARG A 86 -9.68 -11.08 -1.73
CA ARG A 86 -10.85 -10.92 -2.63
C ARG A 86 -12.18 -10.93 -1.86
N ARG A 87 -12.30 -11.70 -0.79
CA ARG A 87 -13.53 -11.79 0.03
C ARG A 87 -13.81 -10.47 0.73
N LYS A 88 -12.76 -9.78 1.19
CA LYS A 88 -12.89 -8.46 1.82
C LYS A 88 -13.20 -7.39 0.79
N VAL A 89 -12.57 -7.43 -0.38
CA VAL A 89 -12.89 -6.53 -1.51
C VAL A 89 -14.36 -6.63 -1.89
N PHE A 90 -14.88 -7.84 -2.12
CA PHE A 90 -16.30 -8.02 -2.46
C PHE A 90 -17.24 -7.55 -1.34
N ARG A 91 -16.91 -7.81 -0.07
CA ARG A 91 -17.68 -7.27 1.07
C ARG A 91 -17.65 -5.74 1.13
N ALA A 92 -16.55 -5.10 0.75
CA ALA A 92 -16.47 -3.64 0.69
C ALA A 92 -17.34 -3.09 -0.46
N LEU A 93 -17.29 -3.70 -1.64
CA LEU A 93 -18.14 -3.31 -2.78
C LEU A 93 -19.63 -3.46 -2.45
N ALA A 94 -20.03 -4.59 -1.86
CA ALA A 94 -21.41 -4.84 -1.45
C ALA A 94 -21.92 -3.79 -0.44
N ARG A 95 -21.13 -3.49 0.60
CA ARG A 95 -21.47 -2.48 1.62
C ARG A 95 -21.59 -1.08 1.03
N ALA A 96 -20.83 -0.76 -0.01
CA ALA A 96 -20.90 0.51 -0.71
C ALA A 96 -22.04 0.57 -1.74
N GLY A 97 -22.84 -0.49 -1.93
CA GLY A 97 -23.88 -0.54 -2.94
C GLY A 97 -23.35 -0.61 -4.38
N ILE A 98 -22.09 -1.00 -4.57
CA ILE A 98 -21.48 -1.12 -5.90
C ILE A 98 -21.82 -2.49 -6.47
N ALA A 99 -22.46 -2.51 -7.65
CA ALA A 99 -22.78 -3.74 -8.36
C ALA A 99 -21.50 -4.54 -8.68
N HIS A 100 -21.52 -5.83 -8.39
CA HIS A 100 -20.44 -6.76 -8.67
C HIS A 100 -21.00 -8.14 -9.04
N PRO A 101 -20.23 -9.02 -9.72
CA PRO A 101 -20.69 -10.36 -10.05
C PRO A 101 -21.17 -11.15 -8.81
N ARG A 102 -22.24 -11.94 -9.00
CA ARG A 102 -22.68 -12.92 -8.02
C ARG A 102 -21.58 -13.96 -7.83
N HIS A 103 -21.22 -14.24 -6.59
CA HIS A 103 -20.14 -15.16 -6.24
C HIS A 103 -20.47 -15.93 -4.97
N CYS A 104 -19.73 -17.02 -4.73
CA CYS A 104 -19.67 -17.73 -3.45
C CYS A 104 -18.20 -17.85 -3.00
N VAL A 105 -17.99 -18.06 -1.71
CA VAL A 105 -16.65 -18.28 -1.14
C VAL A 105 -16.57 -19.71 -0.64
N LEU A 106 -15.67 -20.50 -1.23
CA LEU A 106 -15.34 -21.84 -0.76
C LEU A 106 -14.00 -21.78 -0.02
N ILE A 107 -14.02 -22.08 1.27
CA ILE A 107 -12.81 -22.19 2.10
C ILE A 107 -12.44 -23.67 2.16
N ARG A 108 -11.18 -23.98 1.90
CA ARG A 108 -10.65 -25.35 1.96
C ARG A 108 -9.56 -25.44 3.02
N ASP A 109 -9.50 -26.58 3.70
CA ASP A 109 -8.39 -26.91 4.59
C ASP A 109 -7.13 -27.34 3.79
N ALA A 110 -6.08 -27.75 4.50
CA ALA A 110 -4.81 -28.19 3.89
C ALA A 110 -4.98 -29.44 3.02
N ASP A 111 -5.95 -30.29 3.34
CA ASP A 111 -6.27 -31.53 2.62
C ASP A 111 -7.27 -31.29 1.47
N GLY A 112 -7.70 -30.04 1.27
CA GLY A 112 -8.59 -29.62 0.20
C GLY A 112 -10.08 -29.82 0.49
N ASN A 113 -10.46 -30.25 1.70
CA ASN A 113 -11.85 -30.43 2.10
C ASN A 113 -12.51 -29.07 2.35
N GLY A 114 -13.79 -28.95 1.97
CA GLY A 114 -14.55 -27.74 2.24
C GLY A 114 -14.75 -27.55 3.75
N MET A 115 -14.31 -26.43 4.29
CA MET A 115 -14.63 -26.05 5.66
C MET A 115 -16.05 -25.47 5.68
N SER A 116 -16.93 -26.03 6.51
CA SER A 116 -18.21 -25.39 6.81
C SER A 116 -17.95 -24.10 7.60
N GLN A 117 -18.59 -23.01 7.19
CA GLN A 117 -18.56 -21.74 7.94
C GLN A 117 -19.21 -21.89 9.31
#